data_AF-A0A542ARQ6-F1
#
_entry.id   AF-A0A542ARQ6-F1
#
_cell.length_a   1.000
_cell.length_b   1.000
_cell.length_c   1.000
_cell.angle_alpha   90.00
_cell.angle_beta   90.00
_cell.angle_gamma   90.00
#
_symmetry.space_group_name_H-M   'P 1'
#
loop_
_entity.id
_entity.type
_entity.pdbx_description
1 polymer ?
#
loop_
_entity_poly.entity_id
_entity_poly.type
_entity_poly.pdbx_seq_one_letter_code
_entity_poly.pdbx_strand_id
1 'polypeptide(L)'
;MDKTLESFLRPHRKPNVKFRLPAFDGEFEMRALTAQEGINCAVFADQRGVPAGLSMMPNVAESLVTPNLRNKELQDALAEKTGKKIMEPYDAALALFTDSEMAVLIDEYSKLTTTAAEYSKDVETAKNA
;
A
#
# COMPACT_ATOMS: atom_id res chain seq x y z
N MET A 1 -23.97 23.52 -11.57
CA MET A 1 -22.63 23.13 -12.09
C MET A 1 -22.87 22.00 -13.07
N ASP A 2 -22.16 21.96 -14.21
CA ASP A 2 -22.24 20.83 -15.15
C ASP A 2 -21.90 19.54 -14.40
N LYS A 3 -22.77 18.52 -14.49
CA LYS A 3 -22.57 17.21 -13.84
C LYS A 3 -21.25 16.56 -14.28
N THR A 4 -20.81 16.87 -15.51
CA THR A 4 -19.53 16.41 -16.06
C THR A 4 -18.36 17.03 -15.29
N LEU A 5 -18.38 18.35 -15.07
CA LEU A 5 -17.37 19.05 -14.28
C LEU A 5 -17.35 18.59 -12.81
N GLU A 6 -18.51 18.34 -12.22
CA GLU A 6 -18.60 17.83 -10.84
C GLU A 6 -17.89 16.48 -10.67
N SER A 7 -17.99 15.60 -11.67
CA SER A 7 -17.34 14.30 -11.63
C SER A 7 -15.80 14.37 -11.61
N PHE A 8 -15.20 15.37 -12.26
CA PHE A 8 -13.75 15.60 -12.24
C PHE A 8 -13.27 16.22 -10.93
N LEU A 9 -14.08 17.08 -10.32
CA LEU A 9 -13.75 17.74 -9.05
C LEU A 9 -14.01 16.84 -7.83
N ARG A 10 -14.93 15.88 -7.96
CA ARG A 10 -15.35 14.95 -6.90
C ARG A 10 -15.48 13.53 -7.45
N PRO A 11 -14.38 12.92 -7.90
CA PRO A 11 -14.43 11.59 -8.49
C PRO A 11 -14.86 10.56 -7.43
N HIS A 12 -15.75 9.66 -7.83
CA HIS A 12 -16.06 8.46 -7.05
C HIS A 12 -14.89 7.49 -7.17
N ARG A 13 -14.04 7.45 -6.13
CA ARG A 13 -12.88 6.55 -6.08
C ARG A 13 -13.27 5.19 -5.51
N LYS A 14 -12.47 4.17 -5.84
CA LYS A 14 -12.57 2.86 -5.19
C LYS A 14 -12.40 3.02 -3.66
N PRO A 15 -13.14 2.24 -2.86
CA PRO A 15 -12.89 2.19 -1.41
C PRO A 15 -11.52 1.59 -1.12
N ASN A 16 -11.06 1.75 0.12
CA ASN A 16 -9.86 1.10 0.63
C ASN A 16 -10.00 -0.43 0.56
N VAL A 17 -8.88 -1.12 0.30
CA VAL A 17 -8.82 -2.58 0.29
C VAL A 17 -8.56 -3.06 1.71
N LYS A 18 -9.35 -4.04 2.16
CA LYS A 18 -9.26 -4.65 3.48
C LYS A 18 -9.00 -6.15 3.36
N PHE A 19 -8.06 -6.65 4.14
CA PHE A 19 -7.62 -8.05 4.08
C PHE A 19 -6.98 -8.47 5.40
N ARG A 20 -6.62 -9.75 5.51
CA ARG A 20 -5.93 -10.30 6.69
C ARG A 20 -4.69 -11.05 6.25
N LEU A 21 -3.62 -10.89 7.04
CA LEU A 21 -2.42 -11.70 6.93
C LEU A 21 -2.45 -12.74 8.06
N PRO A 22 -2.19 -14.04 7.80
CA PRO A 22 -2.34 -15.10 8.81
C PRO A 22 -1.50 -14.94 10.08
N ALA A 23 -0.37 -14.24 9.99
CA ALA A 23 0.55 -14.04 11.12
C ALA A 23 0.09 -12.93 12.10
N PHE A 24 -1.00 -12.22 11.78
CA PHE A 24 -1.47 -11.07 12.54
C PHE A 24 -2.95 -11.22 12.90
N ASP A 25 -3.29 -10.89 14.15
CA ASP A 25 -4.69 -10.93 14.60
C ASP A 25 -5.55 -9.80 14.02
N GLY A 26 -4.91 -8.73 13.54
CA GLY A 26 -5.55 -7.52 13.03
C GLY A 26 -5.95 -7.59 11.55
N GLU A 27 -6.99 -6.81 11.20
CA GLU A 27 -7.30 -6.51 9.79
C GLU A 27 -6.39 -5.41 9.26
N PHE A 28 -5.94 -5.59 8.02
CA PHE A 28 -5.16 -4.61 7.28
C PHE A 28 -6.07 -3.78 6.41
N GLU A 29 -5.71 -2.51 6.23
CA GLU A 29 -6.41 -1.60 5.33
C GLU A 29 -5.40 -0.79 4.52
N MET A 30 -5.56 -0.78 3.21
CA MET A 30 -4.73 -0.02 2.27
C MET A 30 -5.58 0.94 1.45
N ARG A 31 -5.08 2.16 1.26
CA ARG A 31 -5.74 3.19 0.45
C ARG A 31 -4.99 3.46 -0.85
N ALA A 32 -5.72 3.93 -1.85
CA ALA A 32 -5.08 4.50 -3.03
C ALA A 32 -4.28 5.77 -2.65
N LEU A 33 -3.03 5.83 -3.10
CA LEU A 33 -2.21 7.03 -2.98
C LEU A 33 -2.63 8.08 -4.01
N THR A 34 -2.44 9.35 -3.67
CA THR A 34 -2.47 10.44 -4.63
C THR A 34 -1.24 10.37 -5.55
N ALA A 35 -1.31 11.02 -6.72
CA ALA A 35 -0.18 11.09 -7.63
C ALA A 35 1.06 11.75 -6.97
N GLN A 36 0.85 12.78 -6.14
CA GLN A 36 1.96 13.43 -5.44
C GLN A 36 2.62 12.52 -4.40
N GLU A 37 1.83 11.74 -3.65
CA GLU A 37 2.39 10.73 -2.74
C GLU A 37 3.20 9.68 -3.51
N GLY A 38 2.69 9.21 -4.65
CA GLY A 38 3.42 8.30 -5.53
C GLY A 38 4.76 8.88 -6.02
N ILE A 39 4.79 10.16 -6.42
CA ILE A 39 6.03 10.86 -6.79
C ILE A 39 7.00 10.91 -5.60
N ASN A 40 6.51 11.24 -4.40
CA ASN A 40 7.35 11.31 -3.21
C ASN A 40 7.96 9.94 -2.88
N CYS A 41 7.18 8.85 -3.00
CA CYS A 41 7.69 7.49 -2.83
C CYS A 41 8.76 7.14 -3.87
N ALA A 42 8.58 7.54 -5.14
CA ALA A 42 9.56 7.29 -6.19
C ALA A 42 10.88 8.05 -5.95
N VAL A 43 10.80 9.32 -5.55
CA VAL A 43 11.98 10.13 -5.16
C VAL A 43 12.67 9.52 -3.96
N PHE A 44 11.91 9.08 -2.95
CA PHE A 44 12.46 8.38 -1.79
C PHE A 44 13.18 7.10 -2.19
N ALA A 45 12.58 6.28 -3.06
CA ALA A 45 13.16 5.03 -3.54
C ALA A 45 14.50 5.27 -4.25
N ASP A 46 14.56 6.27 -5.13
CA ASP A 46 15.77 6.68 -5.85
C ASP A 46 16.86 7.15 -4.89
N GLN A 47 16.53 8.08 -3.97
CA GLN A 47 17.47 8.62 -2.97
C GLN A 47 18.04 7.54 -2.04
N ARG A 48 17.26 6.48 -1.77
CA ARG A 48 17.65 5.36 -0.90
C ARG A 48 18.29 4.20 -1.67
N GLY A 49 18.41 4.30 -3.00
CA GLY A 49 18.96 3.24 -3.84
C GLY A 49 18.15 1.94 -3.80
N VAL A 50 16.82 2.04 -3.62
CA VAL A 50 15.94 0.87 -3.65
C VAL A 50 16.01 0.25 -5.05
N PRO A 51 16.28 -1.06 -5.18
CA PRO A 51 16.35 -1.72 -6.48
C PRO A 51 15.06 -1.50 -7.30
N ALA A 52 15.19 -1.31 -8.61
CA ALA A 52 14.05 -1.00 -9.48
C ALA A 52 12.91 -2.02 -9.36
N GLY A 53 13.24 -3.32 -9.23
CA GLY A 53 12.25 -4.40 -9.03
C GLY A 53 11.48 -4.33 -7.70
N LEU A 54 11.96 -3.54 -6.74
CA LEU A 54 11.37 -3.35 -5.41
C LEU A 54 10.83 -1.92 -5.20
N SER A 55 10.85 -1.08 -6.24
CA SER A 55 10.46 0.34 -6.17
C SER A 55 9.02 0.59 -5.72
N MET A 56 8.16 -0.44 -5.74
CA MET A 56 6.79 -0.39 -5.22
C MET A 56 6.68 -0.48 -3.70
N MET A 57 7.71 -0.98 -3.01
CA MET A 57 7.65 -1.20 -1.54
C MET A 57 7.40 0.10 -0.75
N PRO A 58 8.00 1.25 -1.07
CA PRO A 58 7.66 2.51 -0.42
C PRO A 58 6.19 2.91 -0.60
N ASN A 59 5.61 2.68 -1.78
CA ASN A 59 4.20 2.97 -2.05
C ASN A 59 3.29 2.07 -1.21
N VAL A 60 3.62 0.78 -1.13
CA VAL A 60 2.91 -0.20 -0.29
C VAL A 60 2.94 0.25 1.17
N ALA A 61 4.10 0.60 1.70
CA ALA A 61 4.24 1.06 3.07
C ALA A 61 3.45 2.35 3.35
N GLU A 62 3.48 3.33 2.43
CA GLU A 62 2.74 4.60 2.59
C GLU A 62 1.22 4.41 2.44
N SER A 63 0.79 3.37 1.73
CA SER A 63 -0.63 3.07 1.50
C SER A 63 -1.33 2.44 2.70
N LEU A 64 -0.59 1.89 3.67
CA LEU A 64 -1.15 1.24 4.84
C LEU A 64 -1.82 2.26 5.77
N VAL A 65 -3.14 2.12 5.90
CA VAL A 65 -3.97 2.84 6.88
C VAL A 65 -3.95 2.07 8.20
N THR A 66 -4.08 0.75 8.13
CA THR A 66 -4.00 -0.15 9.29
C THR A 66 -3.06 -1.32 8.96
N PRO A 67 -1.99 -1.54 9.75
CA PRO A 67 -1.49 -0.63 10.80
C PRO A 67 -0.95 0.67 10.19
N ASN A 68 -1.12 1.80 10.90
CA ASN A 68 -0.48 3.05 10.50
C ASN A 68 1.01 3.00 10.85
N LEU A 69 1.88 2.85 9.84
CA LEU A 69 3.33 2.74 10.01
C LEU A 69 4.01 4.04 10.49
N ARG A 70 3.27 5.15 10.54
CA ARG A 70 3.69 6.41 11.17
C ARG A 70 3.22 6.55 12.62
N ASN A 71 2.48 5.57 13.16
CA ASN A 71 2.04 5.59 14.54
C ASN A 71 3.25 5.56 15.48
N LYS A 72 3.31 6.50 16.42
CA LYS A 72 4.45 6.67 17.32
C LYS A 72 4.71 5.43 18.18
N GLU A 73 3.68 4.83 18.76
CA GLU A 73 3.84 3.65 19.61
C GLU A 73 4.38 2.46 18.82
N LEU A 74 3.89 2.26 17.59
CA LEU A 74 4.42 1.25 16.69
C LEU A 74 5.89 1.52 16.33
N GLN A 75 6.23 2.76 15.98
CA GLN A 75 7.61 3.12 15.63
C GLN A 75 8.57 2.94 16.81
N ASP A 76 8.16 3.35 18.02
CA ASP A 76 8.97 3.19 19.23
C ASP A 76 9.20 1.69 19.54
N ALA A 77 8.14 0.87 19.46
CA ALA A 77 8.24 -0.57 19.69
C ALA A 77 9.11 -1.28 18.65
N LEU A 78 9.01 -0.90 17.36
CA LEU A 78 9.86 -1.45 16.32
C LEU A 78 11.31 -0.99 16.48
N ALA A 79 11.55 0.24 16.95
CA ALA A 79 12.89 0.75 17.19
C ALA A 79 13.58 -0.01 18.33
N GLU A 80 12.84 -0.33 19.40
CA GLU A 80 13.32 -1.19 20.49
C GLU A 80 13.62 -2.61 19.98
N LYS A 81 12.70 -3.22 19.23
CA LYS A 81 12.86 -4.56 18.64
C LYS A 81 14.09 -4.68 17.74
N THR A 82 14.37 -3.65 16.94
CA THR A 82 15.44 -3.70 15.92
C THR A 82 16.76 -3.08 16.38
N GLY A 83 16.78 -2.41 17.54
CA GLY A 83 17.94 -1.64 18.03
C GLY A 83 18.30 -0.45 17.14
N LYS A 84 17.39 0.00 16.26
CA LYS A 84 17.63 1.09 15.30
C LYS A 84 16.45 2.04 15.32
N LYS A 85 16.72 3.34 15.17
CA LYS A 85 15.65 4.34 15.02
C LYS A 85 14.91 4.11 13.69
N ILE A 86 13.59 3.92 13.77
CA ILE A 86 12.70 3.86 12.61
C ILE A 86 11.98 5.19 12.53
N MET A 87 12.03 5.84 11.37
CA MET A 87 11.38 7.14 11.13
C MET A 87 10.44 7.12 9.93
N GLU A 88 10.69 6.22 8.97
CA GLU A 88 9.91 6.13 7.74
C GLU A 88 9.05 4.86 7.69
N PRO A 89 7.85 4.93 7.09
CA PRO A 89 6.97 3.77 6.87
C PRO A 89 7.66 2.63 6.17
N TYR A 90 8.53 2.95 5.20
CA TYR A 90 9.32 1.95 4.51
C TYR A 90 10.21 1.14 5.48
N ASP A 91 10.94 1.83 6.37
CA ASP A 91 11.79 1.16 7.35
C ASP A 91 10.95 0.37 8.38
N ALA A 92 9.77 0.89 8.76
CA ALA A 92 8.82 0.18 9.61
C ALA A 92 8.28 -1.10 8.94
N ALA A 93 7.96 -1.03 7.64
CA ALA A 93 7.49 -2.17 6.87
C ALA A 93 8.57 -3.27 6.79
N LEU A 94 9.82 -2.91 6.52
CA LEU A 94 10.94 -3.85 6.50
C LEU A 94 11.22 -4.50 7.86
N ALA A 95 10.92 -3.82 8.96
CA ALA A 95 11.08 -4.34 10.32
C ALA A 95 9.91 -5.23 10.78
N LEU A 96 8.73 -5.02 10.19
CA LEU A 96 7.49 -5.66 10.60
C LEU A 96 7.19 -6.93 9.79
N PHE A 97 7.38 -6.87 8.48
CA PHE A 97 6.94 -7.91 7.56
C PHE A 97 8.11 -8.76 7.05
N THR A 98 7.83 -10.03 6.85
CA THR A 98 8.68 -10.93 6.06
C THR A 98 8.56 -10.62 4.57
N ASP A 99 9.49 -11.15 3.78
CA ASP A 99 9.46 -11.02 2.31
C ASP A 99 8.14 -11.54 1.70
N SER A 100 7.68 -12.72 2.14
CA SER A 100 6.43 -13.31 1.65
C SER A 100 5.20 -12.48 2.01
N GLU A 101 5.15 -11.91 3.21
CA GLU A 101 4.07 -10.99 3.60
C GLU A 101 4.13 -9.71 2.77
N MET A 102 5.32 -9.21 2.46
CA MET A 102 5.48 -8.04 1.60
C MET A 102 5.01 -8.30 0.16
N ALA A 103 5.26 -9.50 -0.37
CA ALA A 103 4.71 -9.91 -1.65
C ALA A 103 3.17 -9.89 -1.65
N VAL A 104 2.53 -10.35 -0.57
CA VAL A 104 1.06 -10.27 -0.42
C VAL A 104 0.60 -8.81 -0.36
N LEU A 105 1.28 -7.94 0.39
CA LEU A 105 0.94 -6.53 0.45
C LEU A 105 1.07 -5.83 -0.92
N ILE A 106 2.05 -6.22 -1.74
CA ILE A 106 2.20 -5.73 -3.12
C ILE A 106 1.02 -6.18 -3.99
N ASP A 107 0.58 -7.44 -3.86
CA ASP A 107 -0.59 -7.95 -4.57
C ASP A 107 -1.88 -7.20 -4.19
N GLU A 108 -2.11 -7.02 -2.88
CA GLU A 108 -3.26 -6.27 -2.38
C GLU A 108 -3.25 -4.80 -2.83
N TYR A 109 -2.08 -4.15 -2.82
CA TYR A 109 -1.95 -2.79 -3.34
C TYR A 109 -2.24 -2.72 -4.84
N SER A 110 -1.82 -3.73 -5.60
CA SER A 110 -2.06 -3.77 -7.05
C SER A 110 -3.55 -3.77 -7.39
N LYS A 111 -4.41 -4.33 -6.52
CA LYS A 111 -5.89 -4.30 -6.70
C LYS A 111 -6.48 -2.88 -6.67
N LEU A 112 -5.78 -1.93 -6.04
CA LEU A 112 -6.15 -0.51 -6.05
C LEU A 112 -5.82 0.17 -7.38
N THR A 113 -4.81 -0.33 -8.11
CA THR A 113 -4.33 0.23 -9.38
C THR A 113 -4.90 -0.48 -10.62
N THR A 114 -5.32 -1.75 -10.47
CA THR A 114 -6.03 -2.53 -11.50
C THR A 114 -7.34 -1.85 -11.88
N THR A 115 -7.64 -1.73 -13.17
CA THR A 115 -8.87 -1.10 -13.66
C THR A 115 -10.07 -2.04 -13.54
N ALA A 116 -11.30 -1.51 -13.52
CA ALA A 116 -12.51 -2.34 -13.48
C ALA A 116 -12.65 -3.31 -14.68
N ALA A 117 -11.99 -3.01 -15.80
CA ALA A 117 -11.96 -3.84 -16.99
C ALA A 117 -11.20 -5.17 -16.77
N GLU A 118 -10.10 -5.13 -16.01
CA GLU A 118 -9.30 -6.31 -15.68
C GLU A 118 -10.05 -7.20 -14.68
N TYR A 119 -10.69 -6.61 -13.67
CA TYR A 119 -11.55 -7.34 -12.71
C TYR A 119 -12.70 -8.09 -13.40
N SER A 120 -13.32 -7.50 -14.42
CA SER A 120 -14.41 -8.13 -15.17
C SER A 120 -13.93 -9.36 -15.95
N LYS A 121 -12.71 -9.30 -16.48
CA LYS A 121 -12.07 -10.39 -17.22
C LYS A 121 -11.67 -11.54 -16.30
N ASP A 122 -11.20 -11.25 -15.09
CA ASP A 122 -10.87 -12.26 -14.08
C ASP A 122 -12.12 -12.98 -13.56
N VAL A 123 -13.24 -12.26 -13.39
CA VAL A 123 -14.54 -12.86 -13.03
C VAL A 123 -15.07 -13.77 -14.13
N GLU A 124 -14.97 -13.38 -15.40
CA GLU A 124 -15.36 -14.28 -16.51
C GLU A 124 -14.46 -15.50 -16.61
N THR A 125 -13.16 -15.35 -16.35
CA THR A 125 -12.21 -16.47 -16.36
C THR A 125 -12.50 -17.45 -15.22
N ALA A 126 -12.81 -16.95 -14.01
CA ALA A 126 -13.17 -17.77 -12.86
C ALA A 126 -14.53 -18.47 -12.99
N LYS A 127 -15.47 -17.93 -13.76
CA LYS A 127 -16.77 -18.57 -14.04
C LYS A 127 -16.67 -19.69 -15.09
N ASN A 128 -15.60 -19.71 -15.87
CA ASN A 128 -15.38 -20.65 -16.98
C ASN A 128 -14.27 -21.68 -16.68
N ALA A 129 -13.80 -21.74 -15.43
CA ALA A 129 -12.90 -22.77 -14.89
C ALA A 129 -13.71 -23.74 -14.01
#